data_AF-A0AAW4QR91-F1
#
_entry.id   AF-A0AAW4QR91-F1
#
_cell.length_a   1.000
_cell.length_b   1.000
_cell.length_c   1.000
_cell.angle_alpha   90.00
_cell.angle_beta   90.00
_cell.angle_gamma   90.00
#
_symmetry.space_group_name_H-M   'P 1'
#
loop_
_entity.id
_entity.type
_entity.pdbx_description
1 polymer ?
#
loop_
_entity_poly.entity_id
_entity_poly.type
_entity_poly.pdbx_seq_one_letter_code
_entity_poly.pdbx_strand_id
1 'polypeptide(L)'
;MSMSLYYKKIREQLGCELILIPSIAAVIKNEQGKILFQYPGGEYWSLPAGAIEPGETPEEAVTREVWEETGLKVQVKKQKGVFGGERFRHIYPNGDQVEYIVVVFECEITSGKLKSIDGESLKLQYFSFSEKPPLALPYPDNIFL
;
A
#
# COMPACT_ATOMS: atom_id res chain seq x y z
N MET A 1 -5.57 6.87 -4.41
CA MET A 1 -6.13 6.91 -3.05
C MET A 1 -7.09 8.06 -2.91
N SER A 2 -8.37 7.73 -2.93
CA SER A 2 -9.46 8.49 -2.35
C SER A 2 -9.11 8.59 -0.87
N MET A 3 -8.54 9.72 -0.48
CA MET A 3 -8.26 10.01 0.92
C MET A 3 -9.56 9.89 1.71
N SER A 4 -9.52 9.15 2.81
CA SER A 4 -10.65 9.07 3.73
C SER A 4 -11.05 10.45 4.25
N LEU A 5 -12.27 10.55 4.77
CA LEU A 5 -12.78 11.79 5.35
C LEU A 5 -11.88 12.30 6.50
N TYR A 6 -11.23 11.38 7.22
CA TYR A 6 -10.31 11.74 8.29
C TYR A 6 -9.08 12.47 7.75
N TYR A 7 -8.30 11.85 6.86
CA TYR A 7 -7.09 12.47 6.32
C TYR A 7 -7.41 13.70 5.47
N LYS A 8 -8.55 13.70 4.77
CA LYS A 8 -9.03 14.89 4.04
C LYS A 8 -9.26 16.06 4.98
N LYS A 9 -9.94 15.85 6.12
CA LYS A 9 -10.18 16.91 7.11
C LYS A 9 -8.87 17.43 7.72
N ILE A 10 -7.91 16.55 8.00
CA ILE A 10 -6.59 16.96 8.48
C ILE A 10 -5.86 17.81 7.43
N ARG A 11 -5.87 17.38 6.16
CA ARG A 11 -5.27 18.15 5.05
C ARG A 11 -5.92 19.52 4.88
N GLU A 12 -7.25 19.61 4.95
CA GLU A 12 -7.98 20.88 4.88
C GLU A 12 -7.57 21.88 5.99
N GLN A 13 -7.22 21.39 7.18
CA GLN A 13 -6.81 22.24 8.31
C GLN A 13 -5.34 22.64 8.25
N LEU A 14 -4.47 21.77 7.73
CA LEU A 14 -3.02 21.96 7.75
C LEU A 14 -2.46 22.59 6.46
N GLY A 15 -3.27 22.74 5.41
CA GLY A 15 -2.78 23.24 4.12
C GLY A 15 -1.73 22.29 3.54
N CYS A 16 -0.57 22.79 3.11
CA CYS A 16 0.51 21.97 2.54
C CYS A 16 1.54 21.46 3.57
N GLU A 17 1.29 21.65 4.86
CA GLU A 17 2.20 21.21 5.93
C GLU A 17 2.33 19.69 5.99
N LEU A 18 3.41 19.21 6.61
CA LEU A 18 3.74 17.79 6.70
C LEU A 18 2.71 17.02 7.55
N ILE A 19 2.15 15.94 7.00
CA ILE A 19 1.29 14.99 7.72
C ILE A 19 2.00 13.65 7.86
N LEU A 20 2.13 13.14 9.09
CA LEU A 20 2.55 11.76 9.34
C LEU A 20 1.34 10.83 9.16
N ILE A 21 1.45 9.87 8.24
CA ILE A 21 0.37 8.95 7.87
C ILE A 21 0.79 7.52 8.24
N PRO A 22 0.16 6.92 9.26
CA PRO A 22 0.24 5.48 9.50
C PRO A 22 -0.37 4.72 8.33
N SER A 23 0.39 3.77 7.80
CA SER A 23 0.02 3.03 6.59
C SER A 23 0.39 1.56 6.71
N ILE A 24 -0.19 0.77 5.80
CA ILE A 24 0.13 -0.63 5.62
C ILE A 24 0.56 -0.90 4.18
N ALA A 25 1.24 -2.04 3.96
CA ALA A 25 1.43 -2.60 2.64
C ALA A 25 1.39 -4.14 2.71
N ALA A 26 0.87 -4.76 1.66
CA ALA A 26 0.74 -6.20 1.56
C ALA A 26 1.71 -6.80 0.53
N VAL A 27 2.45 -7.83 0.95
CA VAL A 27 3.17 -8.74 0.06
C VAL A 27 2.29 -9.96 -0.15
N ILE A 28 1.76 -10.11 -1.36
CA ILE A 28 0.87 -11.20 -1.74
C ILE A 28 1.56 -12.02 -2.83
N LYS A 29 1.75 -13.31 -2.58
CA LYS A 29 2.32 -14.25 -3.54
C LYS A 29 1.24 -15.16 -4.11
N ASN A 30 1.28 -15.43 -5.42
CA ASN A 30 0.46 -16.49 -6.01
C ASN A 30 1.12 -17.88 -5.84
N GLU A 31 0.45 -18.94 -6.31
CA GLU A 31 0.96 -20.32 -6.22
C GLU A 31 2.32 -20.54 -6.91
N GLN A 32 2.68 -19.69 -7.88
CA GLN A 32 3.96 -19.72 -8.58
C GLN A 32 5.05 -18.89 -7.88
N GLY A 33 4.76 -18.33 -6.70
CA GLY A 33 5.67 -17.47 -5.94
C GLY A 33 5.86 -16.07 -6.54
N LYS A 34 5.07 -15.67 -7.54
CA LYS A 34 5.09 -14.30 -8.09
C LYS A 34 4.33 -13.35 -7.17
N ILE A 35 4.83 -12.13 -7.06
CA ILE A 35 4.35 -11.10 -6.13
C ILE A 35 3.40 -10.16 -6.86
N LEU A 36 2.27 -9.83 -6.23
CA LEU A 36 1.28 -8.88 -6.75
C LEU A 36 1.77 -7.43 -6.58
N PHE A 37 1.69 -6.66 -7.65
CA PHE A 37 1.92 -5.23 -7.66
C PHE A 37 0.76 -4.51 -8.35
N GLN A 38 0.61 -3.24 -8.01
CA GLN A 38 -0.36 -2.33 -8.60
C GLN A 38 0.29 -1.15 -9.29
N TYR A 39 -0.26 -0.76 -10.43
CA TYR A 39 0.19 0.38 -11.21
C TYR A 39 -0.87 1.47 -11.17
N PRO A 40 -0.67 2.55 -10.39
CA PRO A 40 -1.60 3.67 -10.32
C PRO A 40 -1.48 4.63 -11.52
N GLY A 41 -0.46 4.45 -12.38
CA GLY A 41 -0.07 5.40 -13.43
C GLY A 41 1.21 6.15 -13.07
N GLY A 42 1.98 6.57 -14.07
CA GLY A 42 3.27 7.25 -13.89
C GLY A 42 4.48 6.32 -14.01
N GLU A 43 5.55 6.62 -13.26
CA GLU A 43 6.84 5.93 -13.39
C GLU A 43 6.98 4.68 -12.52
N TYR A 44 6.28 4.64 -11.39
CA TYR A 44 6.48 3.63 -10.35
C TYR A 44 5.28 2.72 -10.17
N TRP A 45 5.56 1.48 -9.74
CA TRP A 45 4.56 0.58 -9.22
C TRP A 45 4.48 0.70 -7.69
N SER A 46 3.45 0.12 -7.11
CA SER A 46 3.27 0.01 -5.67
C SER A 46 2.92 -1.43 -5.28
N LEU A 47 3.13 -1.75 -4.01
CA LEU A 47 2.39 -2.82 -3.37
C LEU A 47 0.93 -2.37 -3.14
N PRO A 48 -0.02 -3.31 -3.02
CA PRO A 48 -1.30 -3.01 -2.40
C PRO A 48 -1.05 -2.42 -1.01
N ALA A 49 -1.49 -1.19 -0.79
CA ALA A 49 -1.07 -0.37 0.33
C ALA A 49 -2.03 0.79 0.52
N GLY A 50 -2.18 1.24 1.76
CA GLY A 50 -3.05 2.37 2.06
C GLY A 50 -2.91 2.84 3.50
N ALA A 51 -3.68 3.86 3.84
CA ALA A 51 -3.65 4.46 5.17
C ALA A 51 -4.47 3.62 6.16
N ILE A 52 -4.01 3.60 7.40
CA ILE A 52 -4.78 3.01 8.51
C ILE A 52 -5.85 4.04 8.91
N GLU A 53 -7.11 3.61 9.00
CA GLU A 53 -8.18 4.47 9.51
C GLU A 53 -8.20 4.50 11.04
N PRO A 54 -8.59 5.63 11.66
CA PRO A 54 -8.72 5.70 13.11
C PRO A 54 -9.66 4.62 13.65
N GLY A 55 -9.13 3.80 14.57
CA GLY A 55 -9.87 2.70 15.20
C GLY A 55 -9.58 1.32 14.60
N GLU A 56 -8.91 1.25 13.45
CA GLU A 56 -8.45 -0.02 12.88
C GLU A 56 -7.16 -0.50 13.54
N THR A 57 -7.05 -1.81 13.70
CA THR A 57 -5.75 -2.49 13.81
C THR A 57 -5.04 -2.49 12.45
N PRO A 58 -3.70 -2.55 12.40
CA PRO A 58 -2.97 -2.68 11.14
C PRO A 58 -3.40 -3.89 10.30
N GLU A 59 -3.77 -5.00 10.95
CA GLU A 59 -4.25 -6.22 10.32
C GLU A 59 -5.64 -6.04 9.66
N GLU A 60 -6.54 -5.29 10.30
CA GLU A 60 -7.82 -4.91 9.71
C GLU A 60 -7.62 -4.00 8.50
N ALA A 61 -6.76 -2.98 8.63
CA ALA A 61 -6.45 -2.04 7.56
C ALA A 61 -5.87 -2.75 6.33
N VAL A 62 -4.90 -3.66 6.50
CA VAL A 62 -4.30 -4.38 5.36
C VAL A 62 -5.30 -5.30 4.67
N THR A 63 -6.23 -5.90 5.43
CA THR A 63 -7.25 -6.76 4.86
C THR A 63 -8.29 -5.94 4.06
N ARG A 64 -8.67 -4.76 4.57
CA ARG A 64 -9.55 -3.82 3.87
C ARG A 64 -8.92 -3.29 2.59
N GLU A 65 -7.73 -2.70 2.67
CA GLU A 65 -7.03 -2.10 1.52
C GLU A 65 -6.78 -3.11 0.41
N VAL A 66 -6.31 -4.31 0.75
CA VAL A 66 -6.13 -5.37 -0.25
C VAL A 66 -7.44 -5.70 -0.97
N TRP A 67 -8.55 -5.74 -0.23
CA TRP A 67 -9.86 -5.99 -0.84
C TRP A 67 -10.30 -4.83 -1.75
N GLU A 68 -10.17 -3.57 -1.31
CA GLU A 68 -10.55 -2.37 -2.07
C GLU A 68 -9.73 -2.23 -3.36
N GLU A 69 -8.41 -2.38 -3.27
CA GLU A 69 -7.49 -2.14 -4.39
C GLU A 69 -7.40 -3.33 -5.35
N THR A 70 -7.66 -4.56 -4.89
CA THR A 70 -7.37 -5.77 -5.68
C THR A 70 -8.55 -6.72 -5.87
N GLY A 71 -9.62 -6.58 -5.08
CA GLY A 71 -10.77 -7.49 -5.06
C GLY A 71 -10.48 -8.86 -4.45
N LEU A 72 -9.30 -9.04 -3.85
CA LEU A 72 -8.90 -10.26 -3.16
C LEU A 72 -9.26 -10.17 -1.68
N LYS A 73 -9.69 -11.31 -1.12
CA LYS A 73 -9.78 -11.49 0.33
C LYS A 73 -8.54 -12.22 0.78
N VAL A 74 -7.92 -11.72 1.83
CA VAL A 74 -6.66 -12.26 2.35
C VAL A 74 -6.75 -12.51 3.86
N GLN A 75 -5.81 -13.30 4.36
CA GLN A 75 -5.49 -13.40 5.78
C GLN A 75 -4.05 -12.97 6.00
N VAL A 76 -3.78 -12.29 7.12
CA VAL A 76 -2.43 -11.92 7.51
C VAL A 76 -1.68 -13.16 7.98
N LYS A 77 -0.52 -13.43 7.38
CA LYS A 77 0.34 -14.55 7.75
C LYS A 77 1.38 -14.14 8.78
N LYS A 78 2.07 -13.03 8.54
CA LYS A 78 3.07 -12.45 9.44
C LYS A 78 3.44 -11.03 9.06
N GLN A 79 3.88 -10.26 10.04
CA GLN A 79 4.51 -8.96 9.84
C GLN A 79 5.93 -9.13 9.30
N LYS A 80 6.30 -8.31 8.30
CA LYS A 80 7.61 -8.30 7.65
C LYS A 80 8.50 -7.15 8.12
N GLY A 81 7.92 -6.11 8.70
CA GLY A 81 8.65 -5.00 9.31
C GLY A 81 7.80 -3.74 9.45
N VAL A 82 8.42 -2.69 9.99
CA VAL A 82 7.89 -1.31 10.00
C VAL A 82 8.96 -0.41 9.40
N PHE A 83 8.58 0.42 8.44
CA PHE A 83 9.50 1.29 7.69
C PHE A 83 8.99 2.73 7.69
N GLY A 84 9.91 3.70 7.72
CA GLY A 84 9.55 5.11 7.76
C GLY A 84 10.78 6.02 7.73
N GLY A 85 10.61 7.25 8.23
CA GLY A 85 11.60 8.31 8.21
C GLY A 85 11.63 9.06 6.88
N GLU A 86 12.61 9.95 6.72
CA GLU A 86 12.67 10.89 5.58
C GLU A 86 12.64 10.21 4.20
N ARG A 87 13.15 8.98 4.09
CA ARG A 87 13.09 8.19 2.85
C ARG A 87 11.68 7.74 2.45
N PHE A 88 10.73 7.83 3.37
CA PHE A 88 9.29 7.57 3.17
C PHE A 88 8.49 8.88 3.15
N ARG A 89 9.17 10.02 3.03
CA ARG A 89 8.54 11.33 2.81
C ARG A 89 8.27 11.53 1.33
N HIS A 90 7.11 12.07 1.02
CA HIS A 90 6.71 12.44 -0.32
C HIS A 90 6.13 13.85 -0.35
N ILE A 91 6.45 14.58 -1.41
CA ILE A 91 5.88 15.89 -1.72
C ILE A 91 5.13 15.74 -3.04
N TYR A 92 3.81 15.87 -2.99
CA TYR A 92 2.97 15.78 -4.16
C TYR A 92 3.13 17.02 -5.05
N PRO A 93 2.81 16.95 -6.35
CA PRO A 93 2.92 18.09 -7.27
C PRO A 93 2.12 19.33 -6.87
N ASN A 94 1.04 19.16 -6.08
CA ASN A 94 0.24 20.26 -5.54
C ASN A 94 0.86 20.91 -4.28
N GLY A 95 2.02 20.43 -3.82
CA GLY A 95 2.72 20.92 -2.63
C GLY A 95 2.36 20.16 -1.35
N ASP A 96 1.40 19.23 -1.36
CA ASP A 96 1.05 18.46 -0.17
C ASP A 96 2.22 17.59 0.29
N GLN A 97 2.58 17.69 1.56
CA GLN A 97 3.67 16.94 2.15
C GLN A 97 3.15 15.83 3.07
N VAL A 98 3.66 14.63 2.88
CA VAL A 98 3.33 13.46 3.70
C VAL A 98 4.58 12.68 4.08
N GLU A 99 4.58 12.06 5.25
CA GLU A 99 5.58 11.07 5.64
C GLU A 99 4.86 9.80 6.09
N TYR A 100 5.26 8.65 5.52
CA TYR A 100 4.63 7.38 5.85
C TYR A 100 5.39 6.63 6.93
N ILE A 101 4.65 6.03 7.86
CA ILE A 101 5.13 4.90 8.66
C ILE A 101 4.34 3.66 8.23
N VAL A 102 5.02 2.75 7.52
CA VAL A 102 4.39 1.62 6.85
C VAL A 102 4.67 0.32 7.59
N VAL A 103 3.61 -0.36 8.03
CA VAL A 103 3.68 -1.75 8.51
C VAL A 103 3.47 -2.68 7.32
N VAL A 104 4.44 -3.55 7.05
CA VAL A 104 4.36 -4.47 5.91
C VAL A 104 3.95 -5.86 6.40
N PHE A 105 2.97 -6.46 5.73
CA PHE A 105 2.49 -7.81 6.02
C PHE A 105 2.68 -8.75 4.83
N GLU A 106 3.01 -10.01 5.11
CA GLU A 106 2.80 -11.10 4.17
C GLU A 106 1.36 -11.59 4.31
N CYS A 107 0.63 -11.63 3.21
CA CYS A 107 -0.78 -11.99 3.18
C CYS A 107 -1.02 -13.17 2.23
N GLU A 108 -1.91 -14.06 2.62
CA GLU A 108 -2.33 -15.22 1.82
C GLU A 108 -3.75 -15.04 1.31
N ILE A 109 -3.97 -15.32 0.02
CA ILE A 109 -5.28 -15.21 -0.62
C ILE A 109 -6.17 -16.33 -0.11
N THR A 110 -7.33 -15.97 0.44
CA THR A 110 -8.35 -16.93 0.88
C THR A 110 -9.48 -17.06 -0.13
N SER A 111 -9.81 -15.98 -0.86
CA SER A 111 -10.82 -15.97 -1.92
C SER A 111 -10.77 -14.65 -2.73
N GLY A 112 -11.69 -14.48 -3.67
CA GLY A 112 -11.82 -13.26 -4.47
C GLY A 112 -11.36 -13.43 -5.92
N LYS A 113 -11.46 -12.35 -6.69
CA LYS A 113 -11.01 -12.31 -8.09
C LYS A 113 -10.21 -11.04 -8.28
N LEU A 114 -9.05 -11.16 -8.93
CA LEU A 114 -8.14 -10.04 -9.13
C LEU A 114 -8.78 -8.99 -10.04
N LYS A 115 -9.30 -7.93 -9.44
CA LYS A 115 -9.92 -6.79 -10.10
C LYS A 115 -10.02 -5.64 -9.08
N SER A 116 -9.43 -4.49 -9.39
CA SER A 116 -9.59 -3.28 -8.56
C SER A 116 -11.07 -2.93 -8.41
N ILE A 117 -11.49 -2.69 -7.17
CA ILE A 117 -12.87 -2.34 -6.82
C ILE A 117 -13.01 -0.82 -6.74
N ASP A 118 -12.01 -0.14 -6.20
CA ASP A 118 -11.93 1.31 -6.05
C ASP A 118 -11.70 2.08 -7.37
N GLY A 119 -11.19 1.41 -8.40
CA GLY A 119 -10.85 2.00 -9.69
C GLY A 119 -9.54 2.80 -9.68
N GLU A 120 -8.73 2.70 -8.63
CA GLU A 120 -7.53 3.52 -8.47
C GLU A 120 -6.29 2.95 -9.15
N SER A 121 -6.28 1.62 -9.32
CA SER A 121 -5.20 0.92 -9.99
C SER A 121 -5.54 0.71 -11.46
N LEU A 122 -4.72 1.28 -12.36
CA LEU A 122 -4.85 1.08 -13.79
C LEU A 122 -4.52 -0.36 -14.20
N LYS A 123 -3.58 -1.00 -13.48
CA LYS A 123 -3.20 -2.41 -13.70
C LYS A 123 -2.87 -3.10 -12.38
N LEU A 124 -3.25 -4.37 -12.30
CA LEU A 124 -2.83 -5.31 -11.26
C LEU A 124 -2.08 -6.45 -11.95
N GLN A 125 -0.85 -6.74 -11.52
CA GLN A 125 -0.03 -7.73 -12.19
C GLN A 125 0.93 -8.44 -11.22
N TYR A 126 1.14 -9.73 -11.49
CA TYR A 126 2.11 -10.55 -10.77
C TYR A 126 3.48 -10.51 -11.47
N PHE A 127 4.53 -10.29 -10.70
CA PHE A 127 5.92 -10.30 -11.16
C PHE A 127 6.75 -11.32 -10.38
N SER A 128 7.74 -11.93 -11.02
CA SER A 128 8.77 -12.67 -10.29
C SER A 128 9.62 -11.68 -9.49
N PHE A 129 10.29 -12.15 -8.43
CA PHE A 129 11.17 -11.29 -7.62
C PHE A 129 12.29 -10.65 -8.46
N SER A 130 12.85 -11.38 -9.43
CA SER A 130 13.90 -10.90 -10.35
C SER A 130 13.41 -9.87 -11.36
N GLU A 131 12.11 -9.83 -11.65
CA GLU A 131 11.50 -8.94 -12.64
C GLU A 131 10.60 -7.89 -11.97
N LYS A 132 10.72 -7.70 -10.66
CA LYS A 132 9.87 -6.76 -9.93
C LYS A 132 10.07 -5.34 -10.47
N PRO A 133 8.98 -4.58 -10.67
CA PRO A 133 9.08 -3.20 -11.11
C PRO A 133 9.71 -2.31 -10.02
N PRO A 134 10.24 -1.14 -10.40
CA PRO A 134 10.68 -0.15 -9.42
C PRO A 134 9.48 0.35 -8.60
N LEU A 135 9.69 0.49 -7.29
CA LEU A 135 8.69 1.00 -6.35
C LEU A 135 9.02 2.44 -5.97
N ALA A 136 7.99 3.25 -5.73
CA ALA A 136 8.17 4.63 -5.29
C ALA A 136 8.79 4.71 -3.88
N LEU A 137 8.45 3.76 -3.01
CA LEU A 137 8.97 3.67 -1.65
C LEU A 137 10.15 2.67 -1.58
N PRO A 138 11.22 2.99 -0.84
CA PRO A 138 12.45 2.21 -0.83
C PRO A 138 12.36 1.02 0.16
N TYR A 139 11.42 0.11 -0.09
CA TYR A 139 11.30 -1.12 0.69
C TYR A 139 12.53 -2.02 0.49
N PRO A 140 13.11 -2.58 1.58
CA PRO A 140 14.23 -3.51 1.45
C PRO A 140 13.76 -4.84 0.87
N ASP A 141 14.60 -5.48 0.07
CA ASP A 141 14.24 -6.70 -0.67
C ASP A 141 13.83 -7.88 0.22
N ASN A 142 14.25 -7.90 1.50
CA ASN A 142 13.91 -8.96 2.45
C ASN A 142 12.41 -9.05 2.78
N ILE A 143 11.61 -8.02 2.49
CA ILE A 143 10.15 -8.10 2.64
C ILE A 143 9.51 -9.06 1.63
N PHE A 144 10.19 -9.34 0.52
CA PHE A 144 9.69 -10.21 -0.54
C PHE A 144 10.13 -11.68 -0.37
N LEU A 145 11.13 -11.93 0.47
CA LEU A 145 11.67 -13.26 0.74
C LEU A 145 10.76 -14.04 1.69
#